data_AF-A0A1Z9NAE7-F1
#
_entry.id   AF-A0A1Z9NAE7-F1
#
_cell.length_a   1.000
_cell.length_b   1.000
_cell.length_c   1.000
_cell.angle_alpha   90.00
_cell.angle_beta   90.00
_cell.angle_gamma   90.00
#
_symmetry.space_group_name_H-M   'P 1'
#
loop_
_entity.id
_entity.type
_entity.pdbx_description
1 polymer ?
#
loop_
_entity_poly.entity_id
_entity_poly.type
_entity_poly.pdbx_seq_one_letter_code
_entity_poly.pdbx_strand_id
1 'polypeptide(L)' 'MRMGTFIVLCFIAPVIVYQAFKNQEHSFYWPVLVLGISSCIIAIIYGFWAIKTLLNGLLGDEKTKRF' A
#
# COMPACT_ATOMS: atom_id res chain seq x y z
N MET A 1 -2.77 12.98 5.82
CA MET A 1 -3.50 11.69 5.93
C MET A 1 -3.04 10.61 4.94
N ARG A 2 -2.61 10.93 3.70
CA ARG A 2 -2.21 9.95 2.67
C ARG A 2 -1.13 8.92 3.06
N MET A 3 -0.18 9.27 3.93
CA MET A 3 0.95 8.39 4.33
C MET A 3 0.55 7.28 5.32
N GLY A 4 -0.28 7.61 6.31
CA GLY A 4 -0.71 6.62 7.32
C GLY A 4 -1.54 5.50 6.70
N THR A 5 -2.38 5.84 5.72
CA THR A 5 -3.19 4.87 4.98
C THR A 5 -2.33 3.84 4.25
N PHE A 6 -1.23 4.25 3.62
CA PHE A 6 -0.28 3.34 2.96
C PHE A 6 0.27 2.29 3.94
N ILE A 7 0.78 2.76 5.08
CA ILE A 7 1.41 1.89 6.08
C ILE A 7 0.40 0.86 6.58
N VAL A 8 -0.81 1.30 6.91
CA VAL A 8 -1.89 0.40 7.33
C VAL A 8 -2.24 -0.62 6.23
N LEU A 9 -2.34 -0.18 4.98
CA LEU A 9 -2.64 -1.06 3.85
C LEU A 9 -1.57 -2.14 3.64
N CYS A 10 -0.29 -1.83 3.85
CA CYS A 10 0.80 -2.79 3.73
C CYS A 10 0.70 -3.96 4.72
N PHE A 11 0.06 -3.77 5.86
CA PHE A 11 -0.18 -4.86 6.83
C PHE A 11 -1.53 -5.52 6.63
N ILE A 12 -2.57 -4.77 6.27
CA ILE A 12 -3.92 -5.30 6.10
C ILE A 12 -4.06 -6.11 4.80
N ALA A 13 -3.49 -5.66 3.68
CA ALA A 13 -3.67 -6.33 2.40
C ALA A 13 -3.15 -7.79 2.39
N PRO A 14 -1.94 -8.11 2.91
CA PRO A 14 -1.49 -9.49 3.04
C PRO A 14 -2.39 -10.34 3.92
N VAL A 15 -2.94 -9.76 5.00
CA VAL A 15 -3.86 -10.47 5.91
C VAL A 15 -5.16 -10.82 5.17
N ILE A 16 -5.72 -9.92 4.37
CA ILE A 16 -6.94 -10.20 3.57
C ILE A 16 -6.69 -11.33 2.57
N VAL A 17 -5.54 -11.31 1.86
CA VAL A 17 -5.18 -12.38 0.91
C VAL A 17 -4.97 -13.72 1.63
N TYR A 18 -4.29 -13.71 2.78
CA TYR A 18 -4.10 -14.91 3.59
C TYR A 18 -5.44 -15.50 4.06
N GLN A 19 -6.35 -14.64 4.52
CA GLN A 19 -7.70 -15.07 4.90
C GLN A 19 -8.47 -15.63 3.71
N ALA A 20 -8.35 -15.05 2.51
CA ALA A 20 -8.96 -15.61 1.31
C ALA A 20 -8.45 -17.03 1.05
N PHE A 21 -7.13 -17.24 1.03
CA PHE A 21 -6.56 -18.57 0.78
C PHE A 21 -6.91 -19.60 1.85
N LYS A 22 -7.07 -19.19 3.11
CA LYS A 22 -7.57 -20.09 4.17
C LYS A 22 -9.04 -20.50 4.00
N ASN A 23 -9.85 -19.73 3.28
CA ASN A 23 -11.29 -19.91 3.16
C ASN A 23 -11.72 -20.28 1.72
N GLN A 24 -10.90 -21.07 1.01
CA GLN A 24 -11.13 -21.47 -0.38
C GLN A 24 -12.46 -22.19 -0.64
N GLU A 25 -12.94 -22.97 0.34
CA GLU A 25 -14.19 -23.72 0.26
C GLU A 25 -15.45 -22.84 0.45
N HIS A 26 -15.28 -21.57 0.87
CA HIS A 26 -16.40 -20.69 1.15
C HIS A 26 -16.82 -19.90 -0.11
N SER A 27 -18.13 -19.69 -0.32
CA SER A 27 -18.63 -18.92 -1.47
C SER A 27 -18.13 -17.47 -1.53
N PHE A 28 -17.55 -16.95 -0.44
CA PHE A 28 -16.97 -15.60 -0.36
C PHE A 28 -15.47 -15.58 -0.69
N TYR A 29 -14.86 -16.72 -1.02
CA TYR A 29 -13.47 -16.80 -1.44
C TYR A 29 -13.14 -15.80 -2.55
N TRP A 30 -13.91 -15.83 -3.64
CA TRP A 30 -13.63 -14.98 -4.80
C TRP A 30 -13.72 -13.48 -4.49
N PRO A 31 -14.81 -13.00 -3.84
CA PRO A 31 -14.92 -11.60 -3.42
C PRO A 31 -13.76 -11.13 -2.54
N VAL A 32 -13.38 -11.92 -1.53
CA VAL A 32 -12.32 -11.55 -0.58
C VAL A 32 -10.95 -11.57 -1.24
N LEU A 33 -10.69 -12.53 -2.14
CA LEU A 33 -9.44 -12.61 -2.89
C LEU A 33 -9.27 -11.40 -3.82
N VAL A 34 -10.32 -11.01 -4.53
CA VAL A 34 -10.30 -9.81 -5.39
C VAL A 34 -10.03 -8.55 -4.56
N LEU A 35 -10.70 -8.40 -3.41
CA LEU A 35 -10.47 -7.28 -2.49
C LEU A 35 -9.03 -7.25 -1.94
N GLY A 36 -8.46 -8.42 -1.64
CA GLY A 36 -7.08 -8.55 -1.20
C GLY A 36 -6.09 -8.11 -2.27
N ILE A 37 -6.26 -8.61 -3.50
CA ILE A 37 -5.40 -8.25 -4.64
C ILE A 37 -5.53 -6.77 -4.98
N SER A 38 -6.75 -6.21 -5.02
CA SER A 38 -6.93 -4.78 -5.27
C SER A 38 -6.27 -3.93 -4.20
N SER A 39 -6.36 -4.34 -2.93
CA SER A 39 -5.70 -3.65 -1.81
C SER A 39 -4.18 -3.69 -1.93
N CYS A 40 -3.61 -4.80 -2.39
CA CYS A 40 -2.17 -4.90 -2.68
C CYS A 40 -1.73 -3.93 -3.78
N ILE A 41 -2.48 -3.83 -4.87
CA ILE A 41 -2.18 -2.89 -5.97
C ILE A 41 -2.21 -1.45 -5.47
N ILE A 42 -3.26 -1.10 -4.70
CA ILE A 42 -3.40 0.23 -4.09
C ILE A 42 -2.23 0.52 -3.14
N ALA A 43 -1.81 -0.47 -2.33
CA ALA A 43 -0.67 -0.32 -1.43
C ALA A 43 0.62 -0.01 -2.21
N ILE A 44 0.90 -0.73 -3.30
CA ILE A 44 2.08 -0.50 -4.14
C ILE A 44 2.09 0.92 -4.71
N ILE A 45 0.96 1.41 -5.23
CA ILE A 45 0.84 2.78 -5.78
C ILE A 45 1.17 3.82 -4.70
N TYR A 46 0.58 3.67 -3.51
CA TYR A 46 0.86 4.57 -2.40
C TYR A 46 2.30 4.44 -1.89
N GLY A 47 2.93 3.27 -2.02
CA GLY A 47 4.32 3.05 -1.63
C GLY A 47 5.29 3.90 -2.43
N PHE A 48 5.09 4.02 -3.75
CA PHE A 48 5.91 4.94 -4.56
C PHE A 48 5.79 6.40 -4.10
N TRP A 49 4.59 6.84 -3.75
CA TRP A 49 4.38 8.18 -3.20
C TRP A 49 4.97 8.36 -1.81
N ALA A 50 4.90 7.33 -0.98
CA ALA A 50 5.49 7.31 0.35
C ALA A 50 7.01 7.45 0.28
N ILE A 51 7.66 6.63 -0.55
CA ILE A 51 9.10 6.68 -0.79
C ILE A 51 9.50 8.07 -1.30
N LYS A 52 8.80 8.61 -2.32
CA LYS A 52 9.11 9.94 -2.85
C LYS A 52 9.01 11.05 -1.80
N THR A 53 8.05 10.96 -0.89
CA THR A 53 7.91 11.95 0.18
C THR A 53 8.98 11.78 1.27
N LEU A 54 9.32 10.54 1.61
CA LEU A 54 10.44 10.25 2.50
C LEU A 54 11.75 10.77 1.92
N LEU A 55 12.02 10.52 0.64
CA LEU A 55 13.20 11.03 -0.07
C LEU A 55 13.24 12.55 -0.05
N ASN A 56 12.14 13.23 -0.38
CA ASN A 56 12.09 14.70 -0.33
C ASN A 56 12.29 15.26 1.11
N GLY A 57 11.80 14.55 2.13
CA GLY A 57 11.98 14.95 3.53
C GLY A 57 13.39 14.68 4.07
N LEU A 58 14.03 13.60 3.62
CA LEU A 58 15.37 13.19 4.06
C LEU A 58 16.48 13.91 3.29
N LEU A 59 16.31 14.08 1.98
CA LEU A 59 17.30 14.71 1.10
C LEU A 59 17.10 16.22 0.97
N GLY A 60 15.94 16.73 1.40
CA GLY A 60 15.57 18.13 1.23
C GLY A 60 15.31 18.46 -0.24
N ASP A 61 14.47 19.46 -0.49
CA ASP A 61 14.39 20.05 -1.82
C ASP A 61 15.75 20.71 -2.07
N GLU A 62 16.59 20.15 -2.95
CA GLU A 62 17.70 20.87 -3.58
C GLU A 62 17.13 21.97 -4.48
N LYS A 63 16.35 22.90 -3.91
CA LYS A 63 16.30 24.28 -4.39
C LYS A 63 17.73 24.79 -4.24
N THR A 64 18.54 24.46 -5.24
CA THR A 64 19.48 25.36 -5.90
C THR A 64 19.29 26.77 -5.35
N LYS A 65 20.03 27.10 -4.29
CA LYS A 65 20.40 28.49 -4.04
C LYS A 65 21.49 28.77 -5.05
N ARG A 66 21.06 29.02 -6.29
CA ARG A 66 21.89 29.68 -7.28
C ARG A 66 21.28 31.06 -7.43
N PHE A 67 22.17 32.04 -7.21
CA PHE A 67 21.97 33.49 -7.15
C PHE A 67 21.63 34.01 -5.76
#